data_AF-T1A035-F1
#
_entry.id   AF-T1A035-F1
#
_cell.length_a   1.000
_cell.length_b   1.000
_cell.length_c   1.000
_cell.angle_alpha   90.00
_cell.angle_beta   90.00
_cell.angle_gamma   90.00
#
_symmetry.space_group_name_H-M   'P 1'
#
loop_
_entity.id
_entity.type
_entity.pdbx_description
1 polymer ?
#
loop_
_entity_poly.entity_id
_entity_poly.type
_entity_poly.pdbx_seq_one_letter_code
_entity_poly.pdbx_strand_id
1 'polypeptide(L)' 'RNPLTPGPTRTDVETTMSLIEVTPAARDQVLKIMEKQGKPGAALRLYVQGGGCSGLTYGMSFDRQESGDEVA' A
#
# COMPACT_ATOMS: atom_id res chain seq x y z
N ARG A 1 41.15 28.67 -17.98
CA ARG A 1 39.67 28.86 -17.90
C ARG A 1 39.04 27.64 -18.55
N ASN A 2 38.51 26.71 -17.76
CA ASN A 2 37.82 25.50 -18.24
C ASN A 2 36.31 25.78 -18.21
N PRO A 3 35.55 25.63 -19.31
CA PRO A 3 34.11 25.89 -19.30
C PRO A 3 33.40 24.73 -18.59
N LEU A 4 32.61 25.07 -17.56
CA LEU A 4 31.70 24.14 -16.90
C LEU A 4 30.48 23.96 -17.79
N THR A 5 30.43 22.88 -18.57
CA THR A 5 29.18 22.42 -19.18
C THR A 5 28.37 21.67 -18.13
N PRO A 6 27.11 22.04 -17.85
CA PRO A 6 26.23 21.20 -17.05
C PRO A 6 25.90 19.93 -17.85
N GLY A 7 26.23 18.76 -17.30
CA GLY A 7 25.82 17.47 -17.85
C GLY A 7 24.30 17.31 -17.82
N PRO A 8 23.73 16.33 -18.55
CA PRO A 8 22.31 16.09 -18.54
C PRO A 8 21.87 15.78 -17.11
N THR A 9 20.94 16.58 -16.59
CA THR A 9 20.27 16.35 -15.31
C THR A 9 19.77 14.92 -15.30
N ARG A 10 20.36 14.08 -14.45
CA ARG A 10 19.88 12.72 -14.21
C ARG A 10 18.50 12.87 -13.58
N THR A 11 17.45 12.76 -14.40
CA THR A 11 16.08 12.61 -13.94
C THR A 11 16.08 11.42 -13.00
N ASP A 12 15.97 11.69 -11.70
CA ASP A 12 15.81 10.66 -10.70
C ASP A 12 14.44 10.03 -10.96
N VAL A 13 14.45 8.87 -11.61
CA VAL A 13 13.26 8.04 -11.74
C VAL A 13 13.09 7.40 -10.37
N GLU A 14 12.37 8.10 -9.49
CA GLU A 14 11.97 7.59 -8.18
C GLU A 14 11.10 6.36 -8.45
N THR A 15 11.75 5.19 -8.49
CA THR A 15 11.08 3.91 -8.58
C THR A 15 10.46 3.68 -7.20
N THR A 16 9.23 4.16 -7.03
CA THR A 16 8.42 3.84 -5.86
C THR A 16 8.04 2.37 -5.97
N MET A 17 8.95 1.48 -5.55
CA MET A 17 8.60 0.09 -5.28
C MET A 17 7.61 0.10 -4.12
N SER A 18 6.33 -0.03 -4.45
CA SER A 18 5.25 -0.20 -3.48
C SER A 18 5.58 -1.42 -2.60
N LEU A 19 5.81 -1.17 -1.30
CA LEU A 19 6.14 -2.22 -0.32
C LEU A 19 5.04 -3.28 -0.20
N ILE A 20 3.81 -2.91 -0.58
CA ILE A 20 2.63 -3.76 -0.58
C ILE A 20 2.04 -3.75 -1.99
N GLU A 21 1.88 -4.91 -2.60
CA GLU A 21 1.18 -5.08 -3.87
C GLU A 21 -0.14 -5.82 -3.67
N VAL A 22 -1.21 -5.30 -4.28
CA VAL A 22 -2.51 -5.96 -4.33
C VAL A 22 -2.70 -6.59 -5.70
N THR A 23 -2.75 -7.92 -5.75
CA THR A 23 -2.98 -8.62 -7.01
C THR A 23 -4.40 -8.36 -7.54
N PRO A 24 -4.62 -8.46 -8.87
CA PRO A 24 -5.96 -8.29 -9.44
C PRO A 24 -7.01 -9.24 -8.83
N ALA A 25 -6.62 -10.50 -8.59
CA ALA A 25 -7.49 -11.49 -7.95
C ALA A 25 -7.85 -11.12 -6.50
N ALA A 26 -6.89 -10.57 -5.75
CA ALA A 26 -7.13 -10.10 -4.38
C ALA A 26 -8.09 -8.91 -4.36
N ARG A 27 -7.92 -7.94 -5.26
CA ARG A 27 -8.84 -6.81 -5.43
C ARG A 27 -10.27 -7.29 -5.67
N ASP A 28 -10.46 -8.19 -6.63
CA ASP A 28 -11.79 -8.67 -6.98
C ASP A 28 -12.43 -9.45 -5.81
N GLN A 29 -11.64 -10.19 -5.04
CA GLN A 29 -12.10 -10.89 -3.86
C GLN A 29 -12.47 -9.93 -2.71
N VAL A 30 -11.67 -8.89 -2.49
CA VAL A 30 -11.94 -7.85 -1.51
C VAL A 30 -13.27 -7.16 -1.80
N LEU A 31 -13.51 -6.76 -3.05
CA LEU A 31 -14.76 -6.14 -3.48
C LEU A 31 -15.96 -7.06 -3.22
N LYS A 32 -15.86 -8.35 -3.59
CA LYS A 32 -16.91 -9.35 -3.30
C LYS A 32 -17.21 -9.48 -1.81
N ILE A 33 -16.19 -9.45 -0.96
CA ILE A 33 -16.39 -9.56 0.49
C ILE A 33 -17.03 -8.27 1.03
N MET A 34 -16.62 -7.09 0.56
CA MET A 34 -17.22 -5.81 0.95
C MET A 34 -18.72 -5.74 0.60
N GLU A 35 -19.08 -6.17 -0.61
CA GLU A 35 -20.48 -6.25 -1.04
C GLU A 35 -21.28 -7.21 -0.15
N LYS A 36 -20.75 -8.41 0.13
CA LYS A 36 -21.39 -9.39 1.00
C LYS A 36 -21.57 -8.91 2.44
N GLN A 37 -20.66 -8.09 2.94
CA GLN A 37 -20.73 -7.50 4.29
C GLN A 37 -21.58 -6.23 4.34
N GLY A 38 -22.13 -5.75 3.21
CA GLY A 38 -22.92 -4.52 3.17
C GLY A 38 -22.09 -3.27 3.51
N LYS A 39 -20.79 -3.28 3.18
CA LYS A 39 -19.86 -2.15 3.41
C LYS A 39 -19.35 -1.55 2.08
N PRO A 40 -20.22 -1.10 1.17
CA PRO A 40 -19.77 -0.42 -0.04
C PRO A 40 -19.06 0.89 0.35
N GLY A 41 -17.83 1.09 -0.14
CA GLY A 41 -17.03 2.29 0.15
C GLY A 41 -16.17 2.23 1.42
N ALA A 42 -16.09 1.07 2.10
CA ALA A 42 -15.05 0.85 3.09
C ALA A 42 -13.68 0.65 2.41
N ALA A 43 -12.60 0.92 3.14
CA ALA A 43 -11.23 0.66 2.75
C ALA A 43 -10.75 -0.66 3.39
N LEU A 44 -9.83 -1.35 2.70
CA LEU A 44 -9.12 -2.49 3.29
C LEU A 44 -7.96 -1.96 4.14
N ARG A 45 -8.00 -2.23 5.45
CA ARG A 45 -6.95 -1.90 6.40
C ARG A 45 -6.11 -3.14 6.70
N LEU A 46 -4.80 -3.01 6.50
CA LEU A 46 -3.80 -3.97 6.92
C LEU A 46 -3.22 -3.56 8.27
N TYR A 47 -2.98 -4.52 9.14
CA TYR A 47 -2.34 -4.26 10.43
C TYR A 47 -1.41 -5.41 10.81
N VAL A 48 -0.39 -5.10 11.61
CA VAL A 48 0.57 -6.08 12.14
C VAL A 48 0.30 -6.26 13.62
N GLN A 49 0.18 -7.51 14.05
CA GLN A 49 0.09 -7.90 15.45
C GLN A 49 1.32 -8.68 15.86
N GLY A 50 1.78 -8.48 17.09
CA GLY A 50 2.83 -9.32 17.68
C GLY A 50 2.29 -10.74 17.92
N GLY A 51 2.98 -11.74 17.38
CA GLY A 51 2.64 -13.16 17.49
C GLY A 51 3.62 -13.90 18.40
N GLY A 52 3.45 -13.75 19.72
CA GLY A 52 4.16 -14.53 20.74
C GLY A 52 5.67 -14.69 20.51
N CYS A 53 6.23 -15.85 20.90
CA CYS A 53 7.66 -16.14 20.74
C CYS A 53 8.09 -16.43 19.28
N SER A 54 7.17 -16.36 18.31
CA SER A 54 7.38 -16.97 16.99
C SER A 54 7.20 -16.02 15.81
N GLY A 55 6.83 -14.75 16.01
CA GLY A 55 6.97 -13.72 14.97
C GLY A 55 5.84 -12.69 14.91
N LEU A 56 5.66 -12.08 13.74
CA LEU A 56 4.62 -11.10 13.44
C LEU A 56 3.46 -11.77 12.70
N THR A 57 2.23 -11.36 13.01
CA THR A 57 1.02 -11.79 12.32
C THR A 57 0.41 -10.61 11.58
N TYR A 58 -0.01 -10.83 10.33
CA TYR A 58 -0.70 -9.82 9.53
C TYR A 58 -2.21 -10.06 9.56
N GLY A 59 -2.97 -9.01 9.82
CA GLY A 59 -4.43 -9.03 9.80
C GLY A 59 -4.99 -8.02 8.81
N MET A 60 -6.24 -8.26 8.42
CA MET A 60 -6.99 -7.47 7.45
C MET A 60 -8.37 -7.16 8.01
N SER A 61 -8.83 -5.92 7.83
CA SER A 61 -10.17 -5.48 8.23
C SER A 61 -10.75 -4.45 7.25
N PHE A 62 -12.07 -4.26 7.28
CA PHE A 62 -12.73 -3.22 6.49
C PHE A 62 -13.17 -2.07 7.39
N ASP A 63 -12.57 -0.92 7.17
CA ASP A 63 -12.81 0.30 7.93
C ASP A 63 -12.88 1.53 7.03
N ARG A 64 -13.29 2.68 7.57
CA ARG A 64 -13.14 3.95 6.83
C ARG A 64 -11.68 4.35 6.77
N GLN A 65 -11.35 5.12 5.74
CA GLN A 65 -10.07 5.79 5.67
C GLN A 65 -10.02 6.87 6.75
N GLU A 66 -8.99 6.81 7.59
CA GLU A 66 -8.78 7.76 8.68
C GLU A 66 -7.63 8.73 8.34
N SER A 67 -7.58 9.85 9.07
CA SER A 67 -6.51 10.84 8.89
C SER A 67 -5.17 10.27 9.34
N GLY A 68 -4.22 10.18 8.40
CA GLY A 68 -2.88 9.60 8.64
C GLY A 68 -2.70 8.19 8.11
N ASP A 69 -3.71 7.60 7.47
CA ASP A 69 -3.56 6.33 6.76
C ASP A 69 -2.75 6.54 5.47
N GLU A 70 -1.74 5.71 5.27
CA GLU A 70 -1.06 5.60 3.98
C GLU A 70 -1.93 4.76 3.04
N VAL A 71 -2.35 5.35 1.92
CA VAL A 71 -3.19 4.69 0.91
C VAL A 71 -2.44 4.73 -0.42
N ALA A 72 -2.25 3.54 -1.01
CA ALA A 72 -1.62 3.34 -2.31
C ALA A 72 -2.64 3.33 -3.45
#